data_AF-A0A1L5KEV7-F1
#
_entry.id   AF-A0A1L5KEV7-F1
#
_cell.length_a   1.000
_cell.length_b   1.000
_cell.length_c   1.000
_cell.angle_alpha   90.00
_cell.angle_beta   90.00
_cell.angle_gamma   90.00
#
_symmetry.space_group_name_H-M   'P 1'
#
loop_
_entity.id
_entity.type
_entity.pdbx_description
1 polymer ?
#
loop_
_entity_poly.entity_id
_entity_poly.type
_entity_poly.pdbx_seq_one_letter_code
_entity_poly.pdbx_strand_id
1 'polypeptide(L)' 'QPLGETLPTLPYVRRFREFGGEYVTVGSDAHYAEDLGKGVNEGMKVAQEAGFSHVTLFQGRTPLPIPIE' A
#
# COMPACT_ATOMS: atom_id res chain seq x y z
N GLN A 1 3.68 -16.73 13.19
CA GLN A 1 2.94 -17.16 11.98
C GLN A 1 2.84 -15.96 11.06
N PRO A 2 3.07 -16.11 9.74
CA PRO A 2 2.77 -15.05 8.79
C PRO A 2 1.26 -14.78 8.80
N LEU A 3 0.86 -13.50 8.73
CA LEU A 3 -0.55 -13.12 8.68
C LEU A 3 -1.24 -13.59 7.39
N GLY A 4 -0.48 -13.70 6.29
CA GLY A 4 -0.97 -14.19 4.99
C GLY A 4 -1.72 -13.14 4.16
N GLU A 5 -2.02 -11.97 4.74
CA GLU A 5 -2.72 -10.87 4.09
C GLU A 5 -2.07 -9.52 4.44
N THR A 6 -2.39 -8.48 3.66
CA THR A 6 -1.97 -7.10 3.96
C THR A 6 -2.72 -6.56 5.17
N LEU A 7 -2.13 -5.58 5.85
CA LEU A 7 -2.79 -4.82 6.91
C LEU A 7 -2.94 -3.36 6.47
N PRO A 8 -4.17 -2.85 6.26
CA PRO A 8 -5.44 -3.59 6.29
C PRO A 8 -5.63 -4.48 5.04
N THR A 9 -6.63 -5.35 5.07
CA THR A 9 -6.98 -6.24 3.95
C THR A 9 -7.72 -5.48 2.84
N LEU A 10 -7.78 -6.07 1.63
CA LEU A 10 -8.40 -5.46 0.45
C LEU A 10 -9.80 -4.85 0.66
N PRO A 11 -10.76 -5.50 1.37
CA PRO A 11 -12.07 -4.90 1.59
C PRO A 11 -12.03 -3.53 2.26
N TYR A 12 -11.11 -3.32 3.19
CA TYR A 12 -10.98 -2.04 3.89
C TYR A 12 -10.23 -0.99 3.06
N VAL A 13 -9.21 -1.40 2.30
CA VAL A 13 -8.51 -0.49 1.37
C VAL A 13 -9.48 -0.01 0.29
N ARG A 14 -10.30 -0.91 -0.26
CA ARG A 14 -11.38 -0.57 -1.20
C ARG A 14 -12.41 0.35 -0.56
N ARG A 15 -12.82 0.05 0.67
CA ARG A 15 -13.78 0.91 1.39
C ARG A 15 -13.25 2.32 1.59
N PHE A 16 -11.97 2.47 1.93
CA PHE A 16 -11.32 3.78 2.01
C PHE A 16 -11.40 4.52 0.67
N ARG A 17 -11.14 3.83 -0.46
CA ARG A 17 -11.28 4.41 -1.80
C ARG A 17 -12.71 4.85 -2.11
N GLU A 18 -13.71 4.01 -1.82
CA GLU A 18 -15.14 4.28 -2.02
C GLU A 18 -15.62 5.54 -1.28
N PHE A 19 -15.03 5.82 -0.11
CA PHE A 19 -15.33 7.03 0.68
C PHE A 19 -14.53 8.27 0.26
N GLY A 20 -13.81 8.22 -0.87
CA GLY A 20 -13.04 9.35 -1.38
C GLY A 20 -11.59 9.42 -0.87
N GLY A 21 -11.08 8.34 -0.27
CA GLY A 21 -9.67 8.22 0.06
C GLY A 21 -8.77 8.45 -1.16
N GLU A 22 -7.79 9.34 -1.02
CA GLU A 22 -6.91 9.77 -2.11
C GLU A 22 -5.52 9.12 -2.02
N TYR A 23 -4.90 9.14 -0.84
CA TYR A 23 -3.54 8.66 -0.64
C TYR A 23 -3.50 7.30 0.05
N VAL A 24 -2.84 6.35 -0.59
CA VAL A 24 -2.52 5.02 -0.04
C VAL A 24 -1.02 4.80 -0.10
N THR A 25 -0.44 4.29 0.98
CA THR A 25 1.00 4.00 1.06
C THR A 25 1.21 2.51 1.22
N VAL A 26 2.33 1.99 0.73
CA VAL A 26 2.73 0.58 0.90
C VAL A 26 4.08 0.53 1.61
N GLY A 27 4.23 -0.37 2.57
CA GLY A 27 5.46 -0.58 3.30
C GLY A 27 5.57 -2.01 3.82
N SER A 28 6.80 -2.52 3.92
CA SER A 28 7.07 -3.89 4.38
C SER A 28 7.06 -4.04 5.89
N ASP A 29 7.09 -2.92 6.63
CA ASP A 29 7.28 -2.91 8.09
C ASP A 29 8.46 -3.78 8.56
N ALA A 30 9.56 -3.70 7.80
CA ALA A 30 10.71 -4.56 8.00
C ALA A 30 11.47 -4.20 9.28
N HIS A 31 11.65 -5.19 10.14
CA HIS A 31 12.46 -5.11 11.35
C HIS A 31 13.87 -5.69 11.15
N TYR A 32 14.10 -6.37 10.03
CA TYR A 32 15.38 -6.95 9.61
C TYR A 32 15.70 -6.58 8.16
N ALA A 33 16.99 -6.48 7.83
CA ALA A 33 17.43 -6.08 6.48
C ALA A 33 16.96 -7.04 5.38
N GLU A 34 16.87 -8.33 5.68
CA GLU A 34 16.38 -9.37 4.76
C GLU A 34 14.89 -9.25 4.42
N ASP A 35 14.11 -8.59 5.27
CA ASP A 35 12.67 -8.35 5.04
C ASP A 35 12.40 -7.02 4.32
N LEU A 36 13.44 -6.25 3.97
CA LEU A 36 13.27 -4.97 3.29
C LEU A 36 12.54 -5.17 1.96
N GLY A 37 11.40 -4.49 1.80
CA GLY A 37 10.58 -4.57 0.58
C GLY A 37 9.74 -5.86 0.45
N LYS A 38 9.81 -6.77 1.42
CA LYS A 38 8.98 -7.97 1.44
C LYS A 38 7.50 -7.60 1.49
N GLY A 39 6.69 -8.22 0.64
CA GLY A 39 5.24 -7.95 0.58
C GLY A 39 4.84 -6.69 -0.18
N VAL A 40 5.79 -5.89 -0.68
CA VAL A 40 5.47 -4.63 -1.38
C VAL A 40 4.67 -4.90 -2.65
N ASN A 41 5.03 -5.92 -3.44
CA ASN A 41 4.31 -6.27 -4.67
C ASN A 41 2.85 -6.68 -4.39
N GLU A 42 2.62 -7.42 -3.31
CA GLU A 42 1.29 -7.80 -2.84
C GLU A 42 0.51 -6.57 -2.39
N GLY A 43 1.14 -5.64 -1.66
CA GLY A 43 0.53 -4.36 -1.29
C GLY A 43 0.14 -3.50 -2.49
N MET A 44 0.99 -3.44 -3.52
CA MET A 44 0.70 -2.73 -4.77
C MET A 44 -0.51 -3.33 -5.49
N LYS A 45 -0.60 -4.66 -5.56
CA LYS A 45 -1.78 -5.36 -6.13
C LYS A 45 -3.05 -5.05 -5.35
N VAL A 46 -3.01 -5.06 -4.02
CA VAL A 46 -4.15 -4.69 -3.18
C VAL A 46 -4.59 -3.25 -3.44
N ALA A 47 -3.66 -2.30 -3.56
CA ALA A 47 -3.97 -0.92 -3.91
C ALA A 47 -4.63 -0.81 -5.30
N GLN A 48 -4.08 -1.50 -6.30
CA GLN A 48 -4.64 -1.54 -7.66
C GLN A 48 -6.06 -2.13 -7.67
N GLU A 49 -6.26 -3.29 -7.04
CA GLU A 49 -7.56 -3.97 -6.93
C GLU A 49 -8.60 -3.20 -6.09
N ALA A 50 -8.14 -2.30 -5.22
CA ALA A 50 -8.98 -1.38 -4.47
C ALA A 50 -9.41 -0.15 -5.29
N GLY A 51 -8.84 0.06 -6.49
CA GLY A 51 -9.17 1.17 -7.38
C GLY A 51 -8.26 2.39 -7.26
N PHE A 52 -7.05 2.23 -6.72
CA PHE A 52 -6.01 3.25 -6.80
C PHE A 52 -5.20 3.09 -8.09
N SER A 53 -4.88 4.20 -8.76
CA SER A 53 -3.95 4.24 -9.90
C SER A 53 -2.51 4.55 -9.49
N HIS A 54 -2.34 5.06 -8.26
CA HIS A 54 -1.05 5.46 -7.70
C HIS A 54 -1.00 5.05 -6.22
N VAL A 55 0.21 4.71 -5.75
CA VAL A 55 0.54 4.78 -4.33
C VAL A 55 1.21 6.12 -4.04
N THR A 56 1.27 6.52 -2.78
CA THR A 56 1.84 7.80 -2.37
C THR A 56 3.13 7.57 -1.59
N LEU A 57 4.22 8.16 -2.05
CA LEU A 57 5.40 8.37 -1.23
C LEU A 57 5.34 9.75 -0.61
N PHE A 58 5.99 9.95 0.54
CA PHE A 58 6.10 11.27 1.15
C PHE A 58 7.57 11.66 1.24
N GLN A 59 7.91 12.81 0.67
CA GLN A 59 9.24 13.41 0.79
C GLN A 59 9.09 14.80 1.39
N GLY A 60 9.74 15.06 2.53
CA GLY A 60 9.60 16.35 3.21
C GLY A 60 8.15 16.68 3.61
N ARG A 61 7.32 15.66 3.88
CA ARG A 61 5.86 15.76 4.12
C ARG A 61 5.03 16.20 2.91
N THR A 62 5.61 16.22 1.71
CA THR A 62 4.90 16.44 0.45
C THR A 62 4.52 15.09 -0.17
N PRO A 63 3.25 14.86 -0.53
CA PRO A 63 2.83 13.65 -1.22
C PRO A 63 3.36 13.62 -2.65
N LEU A 64 3.91 12.48 -3.04
CA LEU A 64 4.45 12.17 -4.36
C LEU A 64 3.73 10.92 -4.87
N PRO A 65 2.74 11.07 -5.76
CA PRO A 65 2.05 9.92 -6.34
C PRO A 65 2.98 9.16 -7.29
N ILE A 66 3.10 7.86 -7.08
CA ILE A 66 3.85 6.92 -7.90
C ILE A 66 2.86 5.99 -8.61
N PRO A 67 2.85 5.92 -9.95
CA PRO A 67 1.95 5.03 -10.68
C PRO A 67 2.11 3.57 -10.26
N ILE A 68 1.00 2.83 -10.23
CA ILE A 68 1.02 1.38 -10.08
C ILE A 68 1.07 0.75 -11.47
N GLU A 69 2.08 -0.09 -11.73
CA GLU A 69 2.25 -0.86 -12.98
C GLU A 69 1.44 -2.17 -12.98
#